data_AF-A0A8S9J5R3-F1
#
_entry.id   AF-A0A8S9J5R3-F1
#
_cell.length_a   1.000
_cell.length_b   1.000
_cell.length_c   1.000
_cell.angle_alpha   90.00
_cell.angle_beta   90.00
_cell.angle_gamma   90.00
#
_symmetry.space_group_name_H-M   'P 1'
#
loop_
_entity.id
_entity.type
_entity.pdbx_description
1 polymer ?
#
loop_
_entity_poly.entity_id
_entity_poly.type
_entity_poly.pdbx_seq_one_letter_code
_entity_poly.pdbx_strand_id
1 'polypeptide(L)' 'MEDGKALSEFQTMWSLKENDLAGKERLSKMGLLDRLIAKTKPLSEEEEALKKKLITEMLAN' A
#
# COMPACT_ATOMS: atom_id res chain seq x y z
N MET A 1 28.42 -24.28 10.09
CA MET A 1 27.25 -23.81 10.86
C MET A 1 26.98 -22.31 10.66
N GLU A 2 27.91 -21.53 10.09
CA GLU A 2 27.71 -20.10 9.84
C GLU A 2 26.72 -19.80 8.69
N ASP A 3 26.68 -20.64 7.66
CA ASP A 3 25.78 -20.46 6.50
C ASP A 3 24.29 -20.47 6.86
N GLY A 4 23.89 -21.29 7.85
CA GLY A 4 22.50 -21.36 8.31
C GLY A 4 22.05 -20.11 9.07
N LYS A 5 22.99 -19.45 9.77
CA LYS A 5 22.71 -18.20 10.49
C LYS A 5 22.56 -17.04 9.51
N ALA A 6 23.46 -16.93 8.55
CA ALA A 6 23.39 -15.90 7.50
C ALA A 6 22.10 -16.02 6.66
N LEU A 7 21.69 -17.25 6.31
CA LEU A 7 20.44 -17.48 5.58
C LEU A 7 19.21 -17.06 6.40
N SER A 8 19.17 -17.39 7.70
CA SER A 8 18.08 -17.00 8.59
C SER A 8 17.99 -15.49 8.78
N GLU A 9 19.12 -14.80 8.86
CA GLU A 9 19.18 -13.34 8.94
C GLU A 9 18.69 -12.69 7.64
N PHE A 10 19.09 -13.23 6.49
CA PHE A 10 18.63 -12.77 5.18
C PHE A 10 17.12 -12.95 4.99
N GLN A 11 16.58 -14.11 5.35
CA GLN A 11 15.14 -14.37 5.33
C GLN A 11 14.37 -13.37 6.21
N THR A 12 14.87 -13.11 7.41
CA THR A 12 14.25 -12.14 8.33
C THR A 12 14.25 -10.74 7.73
N MET A 13 15.38 -10.29 7.17
CA MET A 13 15.47 -9.00 6.49
C MET A 13 14.53 -8.91 5.29
N TRP A 14 14.42 -9.98 4.50
CA TRP A 14 13.51 -10.05 3.37
C TRP A 14 12.05 -9.92 3.79
N SER A 15 11.61 -10.68 4.80
CA SER A 15 10.23 -10.59 5.30
C SER A 15 9.91 -9.20 5.88
N LEU A 16 10.85 -8.56 6.58
CA LEU A 16 10.69 -7.17 7.03
C LEU A 16 10.56 -6.22 5.84
N LYS A 17 11.34 -6.44 4.78
CA LYS A 17 11.28 -5.63 3.56
C LYS A 17 9.95 -5.77 2.83
N GLU A 18 9.43 -6.99 2.72
CA GLU A 18 8.12 -7.25 2.12
C GLU A 18 7.01 -6.56 2.92
N ASN A 19 7.06 -6.61 4.25
CA ASN A 19 6.09 -5.94 5.10
C ASN A 19 6.15 -4.40 4.96
N ASP A 20 7.36 -3.83 4.93
CA ASP A 20 7.58 -2.39 4.68
C ASP A 20 7.04 -1.97 3.31
N LEU A 21 7.28 -2.77 2.26
CA LEU A 21 6.76 -2.51 0.92
C LEU A 21 5.22 -2.54 0.90
N ALA A 22 4.59 -3.54 1.50
CA ALA A 22 3.14 -3.62 1.62
C ALA A 22 2.55 -2.41 2.40
N GLY A 23 3.24 -2.00 3.48
CA GLY A 23 2.88 -0.80 4.24
C GLY A 23 2.96 0.48 3.40
N LYS A 24 4.02 0.63 2.60
CA LYS A 24 4.21 1.77 1.69
C LYS A 24 3.18 1.81 0.58
N GLU A 25 2.83 0.67 0.00
CA GLU A 25 1.76 0.58 -0.99
C GLU A 25 0.42 1.04 -0.39
N ARG A 26 0.10 0.58 0.82
CA ARG A 26 -1.11 1.02 1.53
C ARG A 26 -1.12 2.52 1.80
N LEU A 27 0.00 3.08 2.28
CA LEU A 27 0.14 4.53 2.52
C LEU A 27 0.02 5.34 1.22
N SER A 28 0.56 4.84 0.11
CA SER A 28 0.46 5.49 -1.20
C SER A 28 -1.00 5.54 -1.69
N LYS A 29 -1.74 4.42 -1.55
CA LYS A 29 -3.18 4.37 -1.86
C LYS A 29 -3.99 5.34 -1.00
N MET A 30 -3.71 5.40 0.31
CA MET A 30 -4.33 6.38 1.22
C MET A 30 -4.07 7.82 0.79
N GLY A 31 -2.82 8.18 0.52
CA GLY A 31 -2.47 9.54 0.09
C GLY A 31 -3.05 9.92 -1.29
N LEU A 32 -3.29 8.94 -2.18
CA LEU A 32 -4.04 9.18 -3.42
C LEU A 32 -5.52 9.44 -3.13
N LEU A 33 -6.14 8.64 -2.26
CA LEU A 33 -7.53 8.80 -1.86
C LEU A 33 -7.77 10.15 -1.17
N ASP A 34 -6.88 10.56 -0.26
CA ASP A 34 -6.96 11.87 0.41
C ASP A 34 -6.93 13.02 -0.60
N ARG A 35 -6.06 12.93 -1.61
CA ARG A 35 -6.00 13.92 -2.70
C ARG A 35 -7.28 13.95 -3.53
N LEU A 36 -7.87 12.79 -3.82
CA LEU A 36 -9.14 12.70 -4.55
C LEU A 36 -10.30 13.29 -3.72
N ILE A 37 -10.33 13.05 -2.41
CA ILE A 37 -11.36 13.58 -1.51
C ILE A 37 -11.20 15.09 -1.31
N ALA A 38 -9.97 15.59 -1.25
CA ALA A 38 -9.68 17.01 -1.06
C ALA A 38 -9.95 17.88 -2.30
N LYS A 39 -10.21 17.28 -3.47
CA LYS A 39 -10.57 18.03 -4.67
C LYS A 39 -11.89 18.76 -4.46
N THR A 40 -11.85 20.07 -4.64
CA THR A 40 -13.03 20.96 -4.54
C THR A 40 -13.85 21.02 -5.82
N LYS A 41 -13.30 20.55 -6.94
CA LYS A 41 -14.00 20.40 -8.21
C LYS A 41 -14.69 19.03 -8.26
N PRO A 42 -15.81 18.90 -9.02
CA PRO A 42 -16.38 17.60 -9.30
C PRO A 42 -15.33 16.67 -9.90
N LEU A 43 -15.24 15.46 -9.36
CA LEU A 43 -14.38 14.41 -9.90
C LEU A 43 -14.90 13.97 -11.27
N SER A 44 -13.99 13.64 -12.18
CA SER A 44 -14.39 12.97 -13.42
C SER A 44 -14.97 11.58 -13.12
N GLU A 45 -15.65 10.98 -14.09
CA GLU A 45 -16.17 9.62 -13.96
C GLU A 45 -15.08 8.60 -13.61
N GLU A 46 -13.90 8.76 -14.23
CA GLU A 46 -12.71 7.94 -13.95
C GLU A 46 -12.20 8.12 -12.51
N GLU A 47 -12.19 9.36 -12.02
CA GLU A 47 -11.74 9.69 -10.67
C GLU A 47 -12.72 9.19 -9.59
N GLU A 48 -14.02 9.26 -9.85
CA GLU A 48 -15.05 8.67 -8.98
C GLU A 48 -14.94 7.13 -8.96
N ALA A 49 -14.74 6.51 -10.13
CA ALA A 49 -14.53 5.07 -10.22
C ALA A 49 -13.27 4.63 -9.44
N LEU A 50 -12.17 5.38 -9.60
CA LEU A 50 -10.93 5.14 -8.87
C LEU A 50 -11.10 5.33 -7.36
N LYS A 51 -11.76 6.41 -6.93
CA LYS A 51 -12.06 6.68 -5.53
C LYS A 51 -12.87 5.55 -4.90
N LYS A 52 -13.93 5.08 -5.57
CA LYS A 52 -14.74 3.95 -5.12
C LYS A 52 -13.91 2.68 -5.00
N LYS A 53 -13.10 2.36 -6.01
CA LYS A 53 -12.20 1.19 -6.00
C LYS A 53 -11.22 1.24 -4.82
N LEU A 54 -10.57 2.38 -4.59
CA LEU A 54 -9.63 2.56 -3.47
C LEU A 54 -10.33 2.37 -2.11
N ILE A 55 -11.53 2.94 -1.93
CA ILE A 55 -12.31 2.77 -0.70
C ILE A 55 -12.67 1.28 -0.49
N THR A 56 -13.15 0.59 -1.54
CA THR A 56 -13.48 -0.84 -1.46
C THR A 56 -12.25 -1.67 -1.13
N GLU A 57 -11.11 -1.46 -1.79
CA GLU A 57 -9.86 -2.17 -1.50
C GLU A 57 -9.38 -1.94 -0.06
N MET A 58 -9.58 -0.75 0.50
CA MET A 58 -9.18 -0.44 1.88
C MET A 58 -10.14 -1.02 2.93
N LEU A 59 -11.42 -1.15 2.61
CA LEU A 59 -12.44 -1.70 3.52
C LEU A 59 -12.61 -3.22 3.40
N ALA A 60 -12.15 -3.85 2.31
CA ALA A 60 -12.23 -5.29 2.09
C ALA A 60 -11.17 -6.10 2.89
N ASN A 61 -10.62 -5.51 3.94
CA ASN A 61 -9.54 -6.06 4.77
C ASN A 61 -10.09 -6.79 6.00
#